data_AF-A0A7K2FMV7-F1
#
_entry.id   AF-A0A7K2FMV7-F1
#
_cell.length_a   1.000
_cell.length_b   1.000
_cell.length_c   1.000
_cell.angle_alpha   90.00
_cell.angle_beta   90.00
_cell.angle_gamma   90.00
#
_symmetry.space_group_name_H-M   'P 1'
#
loop_
_entity.id
_entity.type
_entity.pdbx_description
1 polymer ?
#
loop_
_entity_poly.entity_id
_entity_poly.type
_entity_poly.pdbx_seq_one_letter_code
_entity_poly.pdbx_strand_id
1 'polypeptide(L)'
;MFWIRRRARDAEPPSDRLPDLEFLALVRASLEEHAPGVTQGAELKGNSLISPNGWAVAVAPPHHGGGHHYDLVAVPDVSVQPDVPCFLDCVVAMAGDHRKAADSWVETAGACLLELLDRREHFADHVGPGHERGVTGWHSITSGAVGLGLDTAENRRLQTALIDANVLHRIADSMTADLESPFFNGVKVFYGGSPGAMQAEVRINGERHEAASAALAALDLPEPTAFTVVRYYALLLPVPADGGEPTYPATRLDLAPAAHAHGEVCGCGRHLDPEQPGFAFPLPHLLAELSDEERVRRVRADTGPVIIADGIGNFLKVRLPVRLEDGRTVVYRVWVYLHAPVINEFTERVHEDRLSGHRFEGLLCNAVGPWGEELLRAPVVLGGQRVNEDGSIRIPEVLESSHPLLSKVLRESWPAEFVLDDRDPRMHAC
;
A
#
# COMPACT_ATOMS: atom_id res chain seq x y z
N MET A 1 5.86 -29.25 -14.93
CA MET A 1 5.02 -29.47 -13.71
C MET A 1 5.55 -30.60 -12.78
N PHE A 2 6.78 -30.53 -12.24
CA PHE A 2 7.23 -31.51 -11.22
C PHE A 2 7.14 -31.03 -9.77
N TRP A 3 6.91 -29.73 -9.56
CA TRP A 3 6.83 -29.04 -8.27
C TRP A 3 5.45 -29.15 -7.60
N ILE A 4 4.37 -29.35 -8.38
CA ILE A 4 3.01 -29.62 -7.88
C ILE A 4 2.91 -31.09 -7.44
N ARG A 5 3.77 -31.51 -6.51
CA ARG A 5 3.65 -32.80 -5.82
C ARG A 5 2.75 -32.62 -4.61
N ARG A 6 1.80 -33.54 -4.44
CA ARG A 6 0.99 -33.66 -3.22
C ARG A 6 1.90 -33.64 -1.99
N ARG A 7 1.60 -32.73 -1.05
CA ARG A 7 2.15 -32.71 0.31
C ARG A 7 2.11 -34.12 0.91
N ALA A 8 3.27 -34.64 1.30
CA ALA A 8 3.31 -35.74 2.27
C ALA A 8 2.71 -35.20 3.58
N ARG A 9 1.81 -35.97 4.19
CA ARG A 9 1.18 -35.61 5.47
C ARG A 9 2.20 -35.79 6.60
N ASP A 10 3.06 -34.79 6.78
CA ASP A 10 3.90 -34.66 7.97
C ASP A 10 3.86 -33.21 8.49
N ALA A 11 3.86 -33.09 9.81
CA ALA A 11 3.58 -31.91 10.62
C ALA A 11 2.21 -31.23 10.35
N GLU A 12 1.36 -31.22 11.38
CA GLU A 12 0.33 -30.17 11.51
C GLU A 12 1.05 -28.80 11.54
N PRO A 13 0.51 -27.77 10.86
CA PRO A 13 1.04 -26.43 11.04
C PRO A 13 0.89 -26.03 12.52
N PRO A 14 1.85 -25.30 13.11
CA PRO A 14 1.70 -24.78 14.47
C PRO A 14 0.42 -23.94 14.58
N SER A 15 -0.22 -23.97 15.76
CA SER A 15 -1.58 -23.45 16.01
C SER A 15 -1.82 -22.00 15.56
N ASP A 16 -0.75 -21.23 15.49
CA ASP A 16 -0.75 -19.79 15.29
C ASP A 16 -0.32 -19.42 13.85
N ARG A 17 -0.49 -20.35 12.91
CA ARG A 17 -0.30 -20.17 11.46
C ARG A 17 -1.61 -20.46 10.72
N LEU A 18 -2.17 -19.45 10.05
CA LEU A 18 -3.29 -19.67 9.13
C LEU A 18 -2.92 -20.73 8.07
N PRO A 19 -3.87 -21.62 7.69
CA PRO A 19 -3.77 -22.46 6.51
C PRO A 19 -3.39 -21.69 5.26
N ASP A 20 -2.65 -22.33 4.35
CA ASP A 20 -2.07 -21.67 3.16
C ASP A 20 -3.12 -20.94 2.30
N LEU A 21 -4.32 -21.50 2.15
CA LEU A 21 -5.42 -20.89 1.40
C LEU A 21 -6.08 -19.71 2.12
N GLU A 22 -6.11 -19.71 3.46
CA GLU A 22 -6.64 -18.59 4.24
C GLU A 22 -5.66 -17.41 4.20
N PHE A 23 -4.36 -17.68 4.31
CA PHE A 23 -3.33 -16.66 4.09
C PHE A 23 -3.35 -16.12 2.66
N LEU A 24 -3.50 -16.97 1.65
CA LEU A 24 -3.64 -16.53 0.25
C LEU A 24 -4.94 -15.76 -0.02
N ALA A 25 -5.99 -15.93 0.79
CA ALA A 25 -7.17 -15.08 0.72
C ALA A 25 -6.88 -13.65 1.21
N LEU A 26 -6.02 -13.49 2.23
CA LEU A 26 -5.52 -12.18 2.66
C LEU A 26 -4.62 -11.54 1.59
N VAL A 27 -3.71 -12.32 0.99
CA VAL A 27 -2.88 -11.85 -0.15
C VAL A 27 -3.76 -11.44 -1.34
N ARG A 28 -4.82 -12.19 -1.64
CA ARG A 28 -5.79 -11.82 -2.68
C ARG A 28 -6.49 -10.50 -2.36
N ALA A 29 -7.02 -10.35 -1.14
CA ALA A 29 -7.71 -9.11 -0.74
C ALA A 29 -6.77 -7.91 -0.82
N SER A 30 -5.55 -8.06 -0.32
CA SER A 30 -4.53 -7.01 -0.36
C SER A 30 -4.10 -6.66 -1.80
N LEU A 31 -3.92 -7.66 -2.69
CA LEU A 31 -3.69 -7.42 -4.13
C LEU A 31 -4.84 -6.67 -4.81
N GLU A 32 -6.09 -6.99 -4.45
CA GLU A 32 -7.29 -6.32 -4.99
C GLU A 32 -7.44 -4.88 -4.46
N GLU A 33 -7.08 -4.63 -3.20
CA GLU A 33 -7.03 -3.28 -2.61
C GLU A 33 -5.90 -2.43 -3.23
N HIS A 34 -4.75 -3.04 -3.52
CA HIS A 34 -3.58 -2.37 -4.11
C HIS A 34 -3.69 -2.17 -5.63
N ALA A 35 -4.34 -3.10 -6.34
CA ALA A 35 -4.58 -3.05 -7.78
C ALA A 35 -5.99 -3.56 -8.12
N PRO A 36 -7.02 -2.70 -8.05
CA PRO A 36 -8.42 -3.09 -8.29
C PRO A 36 -8.63 -3.79 -9.64
N GLY A 37 -9.39 -4.89 -9.61
CA GLY A 37 -9.64 -5.77 -10.75
C GLY A 37 -8.56 -6.83 -10.98
N VAL A 38 -7.38 -6.76 -10.34
CA VAL A 38 -6.28 -7.69 -10.66
C VAL A 38 -6.60 -9.14 -10.27
N THR A 39 -7.41 -9.35 -9.22
CA THR A 39 -7.83 -10.68 -8.78
C THR A 39 -9.21 -11.08 -9.33
N GLN A 40 -9.76 -10.33 -10.28
CA GLN A 40 -11.03 -10.66 -10.92
C GLN A 40 -10.96 -12.04 -11.59
N GLY A 41 -11.85 -12.95 -11.19
CA GLY A 41 -11.87 -14.34 -11.66
C GLY A 41 -10.74 -15.22 -11.14
N ALA A 42 -9.83 -14.73 -10.29
CA ALA A 42 -8.76 -15.55 -9.71
C ALA A 42 -9.33 -16.60 -8.74
N GLU A 43 -8.75 -17.81 -8.77
CA GLU A 43 -9.16 -18.96 -7.96
C GLU A 43 -8.14 -19.28 -6.86
N LEU A 44 -8.64 -19.60 -5.66
CA LEU A 44 -7.84 -20.18 -4.57
C LEU A 44 -7.92 -21.70 -4.63
N LYS A 45 -6.79 -22.39 -4.86
CA LYS A 45 -6.76 -23.83 -5.12
C LYS A 45 -5.46 -24.48 -4.63
N GLY A 46 -5.59 -25.50 -3.78
CA GLY A 46 -4.44 -26.24 -3.24
C GLY A 46 -3.63 -25.37 -2.27
N ASN A 47 -2.54 -24.79 -2.76
CA ASN A 47 -1.66 -23.84 -2.07
C ASN A 47 -1.36 -22.61 -2.96
N SER A 48 -2.30 -22.25 -3.85
CA SER A 48 -2.08 -21.21 -4.87
C SER A 48 -3.31 -20.33 -5.09
N LEU A 49 -3.07 -19.04 -5.29
CA LEU A 49 -3.95 -18.08 -5.95
C LEU A 49 -3.56 -18.07 -7.45
N ILE A 50 -4.49 -18.43 -8.33
CA ILE A 50 -4.24 -18.58 -9.77
C ILE A 50 -5.14 -17.59 -10.51
N SER A 51 -4.55 -16.69 -11.30
CA SER A 51 -5.30 -15.73 -12.10
C SER A 51 -5.67 -16.30 -13.48
N PRO A 52 -6.87 -16.03 -14.01
CA PRO A 52 -7.20 -16.33 -15.40
C PRO A 52 -6.28 -15.58 -16.39
N ASN A 53 -5.63 -14.50 -15.95
CA ASN A 53 -4.71 -13.69 -16.75
C ASN A 53 -3.29 -14.29 -16.82
N GLY A 54 -3.08 -15.54 -16.40
CA GLY A 54 -1.82 -16.27 -16.64
C GLY A 54 -0.68 -16.04 -15.64
N TRP A 55 -0.96 -15.38 -14.50
CA TRP A 55 -0.05 -15.30 -13.35
C TRP A 55 -0.57 -16.12 -12.16
N ALA A 56 0.31 -16.48 -11.23
CA ALA A 56 -0.07 -17.14 -9.97
C ALA A 56 0.82 -16.71 -8.80
N VAL A 57 0.30 -16.86 -7.58
CA VAL A 57 1.04 -16.73 -6.32
C VAL A 57 0.78 -17.99 -5.49
N ALA A 58 1.82 -18.61 -4.94
CA ALA A 58 1.71 -19.83 -4.17
C ALA A 58 2.45 -19.75 -2.83
N VAL A 59 1.96 -20.46 -1.81
CA VAL A 59 2.72 -20.67 -0.57
C VAL A 59 3.57 -21.92 -0.73
N ALA A 60 4.88 -21.78 -0.64
CA ALA A 60 5.83 -22.89 -0.66
C ALA A 60 5.76 -23.71 0.65
N PRO A 61 6.29 -24.95 0.66
CA PRO A 61 6.68 -25.59 1.91
C PRO A 61 7.59 -24.65 2.72
N PRO A 62 7.50 -24.61 4.07
CA PRO A 62 8.38 -23.78 4.88
C PRO A 62 9.84 -24.16 4.64
N HIS A 63 10.59 -23.26 4.00
CA HIS A 63 12.04 -23.37 3.87
C HIS A 63 12.74 -22.51 4.91
N HIS A 64 12.04 -21.51 5.45
CA HIS A 64 12.61 -20.51 6.35
C HIS A 64 11.74 -20.28 7.57
N GLY A 65 12.39 -19.92 8.69
CA GLY A 65 11.72 -19.41 9.88
C GLY A 65 10.92 -20.45 10.69
N GLY A 66 10.26 -19.96 11.73
CA GLY A 66 9.35 -20.73 12.57
C GLY A 66 7.90 -20.66 12.09
N GLY A 67 6.97 -21.02 12.98
CA GLY A 67 5.55 -21.20 12.64
C GLY A 67 4.84 -20.03 11.99
N HIS A 68 5.26 -18.78 12.21
CA HIS A 68 4.56 -17.60 11.69
C HIS A 68 5.07 -17.14 10.30
N HIS A 69 5.92 -17.94 9.66
CA HIS A 69 6.56 -17.63 8.38
C HIS A 69 5.73 -18.15 7.18
N TYR A 70 5.70 -17.33 6.13
CA TYR A 70 5.11 -17.67 4.84
C TYR A 70 6.13 -17.40 3.74
N ASP A 71 6.62 -18.47 3.13
CA ASP A 71 7.43 -18.44 1.91
C ASP A 71 6.46 -18.38 0.71
N LEU A 72 6.50 -17.29 -0.06
CA LEU A 72 5.65 -17.06 -1.22
C LEU A 72 6.46 -17.14 -2.51
N VAL A 73 5.91 -17.85 -3.48
CA VAL A 73 6.42 -17.96 -4.85
C VAL A 73 5.50 -17.16 -5.77
N ALA A 74 6.02 -16.09 -6.36
CA ALA A 74 5.34 -15.36 -7.42
C ALA A 74 5.70 -15.98 -8.77
N VAL A 75 4.70 -16.21 -9.62
CA VAL A 75 4.83 -16.80 -10.95
C VAL A 75 4.18 -15.85 -11.96
N PRO A 76 4.94 -14.94 -12.60
CA PRO A 76 4.38 -13.95 -13.52
C PRO A 76 3.76 -14.56 -14.77
N ASP A 77 4.25 -15.71 -15.23
CA ASP A 77 3.78 -16.36 -16.45
C ASP A 77 3.78 -17.89 -16.31
N VAL A 78 2.59 -18.46 -16.09
CA VAL A 78 2.39 -19.90 -15.93
C VAL A 78 2.48 -20.68 -17.26
N SER A 79 2.48 -19.98 -18.40
CA SER A 79 2.48 -20.58 -19.74
C SER A 79 3.88 -21.03 -20.17
N VAL A 80 4.92 -20.36 -19.68
CA VAL A 80 6.32 -20.74 -19.91
C VAL A 80 6.59 -22.09 -19.25
N GLN A 81 7.07 -23.07 -20.02
CA GLN A 81 7.42 -24.41 -19.58
C GLN A 81 8.69 -24.87 -20.35
N PRO A 82 9.55 -25.73 -19.78
CA PRO A 82 9.41 -26.38 -18.46
C PRO A 82 9.81 -25.50 -17.28
N ASP A 83 10.67 -24.50 -17.52
CA ASP A 83 11.30 -23.66 -16.52
C ASP A 83 10.49 -22.38 -16.32
N VAL A 84 9.41 -22.52 -15.55
CA VAL A 84 8.48 -21.42 -15.26
C VAL A 84 9.24 -20.31 -14.50
N PRO A 85 9.28 -19.07 -15.02
CA PRO A 85 9.97 -17.98 -14.33
C PRO A 85 9.22 -17.66 -13.04
N CYS A 86 9.92 -17.64 -11.93
CA CYS A 86 9.36 -17.35 -10.62
C CYS A 86 10.38 -16.68 -9.70
N PHE A 87 9.89 -15.98 -8.69
CA PHE A 87 10.73 -15.40 -7.63
C PHE A 87 10.13 -15.70 -6.26
N LEU A 88 11.00 -15.79 -5.26
CA LEU A 88 10.62 -16.12 -3.89
C LEU A 88 10.83 -14.91 -2.97
N ASP A 89 9.83 -14.66 -2.13
CA ASP A 89 9.93 -13.76 -1.00
C ASP A 89 9.31 -14.43 0.23
N CYS A 90 9.56 -13.88 1.41
CA CYS A 90 8.92 -14.33 2.62
C CYS A 90 8.48 -13.22 3.57
N VAL A 91 7.42 -13.49 4.31
CA VAL A 91 6.84 -12.60 5.33
C VAL A 91 6.55 -13.35 6.63
N VAL A 92 6.45 -12.59 7.72
CA VAL A 92 6.20 -13.10 9.07
C VAL A 92 4.98 -12.41 9.66
N ALA A 93 4.02 -13.19 10.16
CA ALA A 93 2.91 -12.71 10.95
C ALA A 93 3.38 -12.32 12.37
N MET A 94 4.02 -11.16 12.48
CA MET A 94 4.51 -10.63 13.75
C MET A 94 3.33 -10.39 14.71
N ALA A 95 3.46 -10.85 15.95
CA ALA A 95 2.39 -10.86 16.95
C ALA A 95 1.07 -11.55 16.48
N GLY A 96 1.14 -12.46 15.48
CA GLY A 96 -0.03 -13.12 14.91
C GLY A 96 -0.81 -12.28 13.89
N ASP A 97 -0.30 -11.12 13.47
CA ASP A 97 -0.96 -10.29 12.46
C ASP A 97 -0.68 -10.82 11.04
N HIS A 98 -1.50 -11.79 10.62
CA HIS A 98 -1.44 -12.38 9.29
C HIS A 98 -1.85 -11.42 8.17
N ARG A 99 -2.72 -10.44 8.46
CA ARG A 99 -3.17 -9.46 7.47
C ARG A 99 -2.02 -8.52 7.12
N LYS A 100 -1.35 -7.96 8.13
CA LYS A 100 -0.16 -7.11 7.96
C LYS A 100 1.01 -7.84 7.30
N ALA A 101 1.14 -9.16 7.51
CA ALA A 101 2.12 -9.98 6.77
C ALA A 101 1.78 -10.09 5.28
N ALA A 102 0.50 -10.30 4.92
CA ALA A 102 0.04 -10.29 3.54
C ALA A 102 0.21 -8.90 2.88
N ASP A 103 -0.18 -7.83 3.58
CA ASP A 103 -0.04 -6.46 3.10
C ASP A 103 1.43 -6.10 2.85
N SER A 104 2.34 -6.43 3.79
CA SER A 104 3.78 -6.19 3.62
C SER A 104 4.40 -6.99 2.46
N TRP A 105 3.84 -8.15 2.10
CA TRP A 105 4.24 -8.86 0.88
C TRP A 105 3.75 -8.11 -0.37
N VAL A 106 2.46 -7.71 -0.40
CA VAL A 106 1.86 -6.99 -1.53
C VAL A 106 2.55 -5.65 -1.77
N GLU A 107 2.78 -4.84 -0.74
CA GLU A 107 3.47 -3.54 -0.83
C GLU A 107 4.94 -3.63 -1.26
N THR A 108 5.52 -4.84 -1.35
CA THR A 108 6.92 -5.02 -1.78
C THR A 108 7.09 -6.00 -2.94
N ALA A 109 7.08 -7.30 -2.66
CA ALA A 109 7.23 -8.35 -3.67
C ALA A 109 6.03 -8.42 -4.63
N GLY A 110 4.81 -8.17 -4.13
CA GLY A 110 3.61 -8.08 -4.95
C GLY A 110 3.61 -6.87 -5.88
N ALA A 111 4.05 -5.70 -5.41
CA ALA A 111 4.20 -4.49 -6.22
C ALA A 111 5.18 -4.72 -7.39
N CYS A 112 6.29 -5.42 -7.14
CA CYS A 112 7.22 -5.84 -8.19
C CYS A 112 6.59 -6.85 -9.17
N LEU A 113 5.74 -7.78 -8.72
CA LEU A 113 4.98 -8.69 -9.60
C LEU A 113 4.03 -7.89 -10.50
N LEU A 114 3.25 -6.97 -9.92
CA LEU A 114 2.30 -6.14 -10.65
C LEU A 114 3.01 -5.31 -11.70
N GLU A 115 4.09 -4.62 -11.34
CA GLU A 115 4.85 -3.79 -12.26
C GLU A 115 5.53 -4.57 -13.39
N LEU A 116 6.07 -5.77 -13.11
CA LEU A 116 6.64 -6.64 -14.14
C LEU A 116 5.61 -7.01 -15.25
N LEU A 117 4.33 -7.11 -14.87
CA LEU A 117 3.23 -7.42 -15.78
C LEU A 117 2.60 -6.17 -16.42
N ASP A 118 2.66 -5.03 -15.76
CA ASP A 118 2.06 -3.76 -16.17
C ASP A 118 3.02 -2.91 -17.04
N ARG A 119 4.20 -2.59 -16.48
CA ARG A 119 5.34 -1.87 -17.07
C ARG A 119 5.04 -0.41 -17.39
N ARG A 120 4.46 0.29 -16.42
CA ARG A 120 4.01 1.69 -16.52
C ARG A 120 4.41 2.56 -15.32
N GLU A 121 5.25 2.02 -14.42
CA GLU A 121 5.75 2.71 -13.21
C GLU A 121 4.60 3.15 -12.28
N HIS A 122 3.58 2.28 -12.15
CA HIS A 122 2.42 2.50 -11.30
C HIS A 122 2.58 1.89 -9.90
N PHE A 123 3.31 0.78 -9.80
CA PHE A 123 3.43 -0.02 -8.57
C PHE A 123 4.87 -0.08 -8.04
N ALA A 124 5.87 0.02 -8.92
CA ALA A 124 7.28 -0.01 -8.57
C ALA A 124 8.15 0.84 -9.51
N ASP A 125 9.26 1.37 -9.01
CA ASP A 125 10.16 2.24 -9.77
C ASP A 125 10.99 1.41 -10.75
N HIS A 126 11.13 1.91 -11.99
CA HIS A 126 12.04 1.35 -12.99
C HIS A 126 13.38 2.10 -13.00
N VAL A 127 14.49 1.36 -12.93
CA VAL A 127 15.84 1.94 -12.97
C VAL A 127 16.74 1.15 -13.92
N GLY A 128 17.13 1.78 -15.03
CA GLY A 128 17.99 1.20 -16.04
C GLY A 128 19.47 1.05 -15.60
N PRO A 129 20.26 0.20 -16.28
CA PRO A 129 21.61 -0.19 -15.85
C PRO A 129 22.65 0.94 -15.86
N GLY A 130 22.40 2.03 -16.60
CA GLY A 130 23.27 3.22 -16.67
C GLY A 130 22.86 4.36 -15.74
N HIS A 131 21.82 4.18 -14.93
CA HIS A 131 21.35 5.20 -13.98
C HIS A 131 22.25 5.27 -12.73
N GLU A 132 22.35 6.43 -12.08
CA GLU A 132 23.13 6.61 -10.84
C GLU A 132 22.64 5.76 -9.64
N ARG A 133 21.39 5.29 -9.71
CA ARG A 133 20.78 4.34 -8.76
C ARG A 133 20.59 2.93 -9.34
N GLY A 134 21.09 2.69 -10.56
CA GLY A 134 20.93 1.44 -11.28
C GLY A 134 21.97 0.38 -10.91
N VAL A 135 21.78 -0.84 -11.40
CA VAL A 135 22.70 -1.96 -11.22
C VAL A 135 23.34 -2.27 -12.57
N THR A 136 24.66 -2.21 -12.68
CA THR A 136 25.38 -2.37 -13.96
C THR A 136 25.05 -3.69 -14.65
N GLY A 137 24.47 -3.64 -15.85
CA GLY A 137 24.05 -4.82 -16.63
C GLY A 137 22.63 -5.32 -16.32
N TRP A 138 21.90 -4.69 -15.40
CA TRP A 138 20.57 -5.11 -14.96
C TRP A 138 19.57 -3.94 -15.00
N HIS A 139 18.35 -4.23 -15.45
CA HIS A 139 17.21 -3.33 -15.27
C HIS A 139 16.53 -3.68 -13.94
N SER A 140 16.37 -2.70 -13.07
CA SER A 140 15.76 -2.89 -11.76
C SER A 140 14.30 -2.47 -11.77
N ILE A 141 13.43 -3.31 -11.22
CA ILE A 141 12.06 -2.94 -10.80
C ILE A 141 12.07 -2.98 -9.27
N THR A 142 11.85 -1.86 -8.59
CA THR A 142 12.09 -1.74 -7.15
C THR A 142 10.86 -1.21 -6.42
N SER A 143 10.39 -1.93 -5.40
CA SER A 143 9.27 -1.47 -4.58
C SER A 143 9.65 -0.30 -3.67
N GLY A 144 8.64 0.40 -3.15
CA GLY A 144 8.83 1.21 -1.95
C GLY A 144 9.33 0.40 -0.76
N ALA A 145 9.89 1.09 0.24
CA ALA A 145 10.29 0.47 1.50
C ALA A 145 9.12 0.48 2.50
N VAL A 146 8.88 -0.65 3.16
CA VAL A 146 7.81 -0.85 4.16
C VAL A 146 8.41 -1.00 5.54
N GLY A 147 8.00 -0.13 6.47
CA GLY A 147 8.40 -0.16 7.88
C GLY A 147 7.40 -0.89 8.77
N LEU A 148 7.91 -1.84 9.55
CA LEU A 148 7.16 -2.72 10.45
C LEU A 148 7.67 -2.54 11.89
N GLY A 149 7.17 -1.49 12.53
CA GLY A 149 7.35 -1.17 13.94
C GLY A 149 6.09 -0.47 14.46
N LEU A 150 5.97 -0.35 15.79
CA LEU A 150 4.85 0.37 16.42
C LEU A 150 5.02 1.89 16.34
N ASP A 151 6.26 2.38 16.26
CA ASP A 151 6.58 3.79 16.12
C ASP A 151 6.60 4.18 14.62
N THR A 152 5.61 4.99 14.21
CA THR A 152 5.49 5.43 12.81
C THR A 152 6.54 6.47 12.39
N ALA A 153 7.12 7.22 13.32
CA ALA A 153 8.20 8.15 13.02
C ALA A 153 9.51 7.38 12.79
N GLU A 154 9.74 6.35 13.62
CA GLU A 154 10.90 5.47 13.50
C GLU A 154 10.86 4.61 12.23
N ASN A 155 9.69 4.06 11.89
CA ASN A 155 9.46 3.40 10.61
C ASN A 155 9.92 4.30 9.45
N ARG A 156 9.42 5.55 9.40
CA ARG A 156 9.78 6.51 8.34
C ARG A 156 11.25 6.84 8.33
N ARG A 157 11.88 7.05 9.50
CA ARG A 157 13.31 7.36 9.60
C ARG A 157 14.17 6.27 8.98
N LEU A 158 13.88 5.00 9.27
CA LEU A 158 14.62 3.87 8.70
C LEU A 158 14.24 3.60 7.23
N GLN A 159 12.97 3.81 6.82
CA GLN A 159 12.57 3.77 5.40
C GLN A 159 13.36 4.79 4.57
N THR A 160 13.40 6.05 5.01
CA THR A 160 14.17 7.12 4.36
C THR A 160 15.66 6.79 4.31
N ALA A 161 16.26 6.39 5.44
CA ALA A 161 17.68 6.03 5.48
C ALA A 161 18.04 4.88 4.53
N LEU A 162 17.16 3.88 4.37
CA LEU A 162 17.38 2.75 3.47
C LEU A 162 17.25 3.14 1.98
N ILE A 163 16.30 4.03 1.65
CA ILE A 163 16.09 4.54 0.28
C ILE A 163 17.22 5.49 -0.13
N ASP A 164 17.56 6.46 0.71
CA ASP A 164 18.59 7.48 0.48
C ASP A 164 19.98 6.86 0.37
N ALA A 165 20.24 5.79 1.13
CA ALA A 165 21.49 5.05 1.06
C ALA A 165 21.73 4.36 -0.29
N ASN A 166 20.73 4.29 -1.18
CA ASN A 166 20.84 3.68 -2.51
C ASN A 166 21.37 2.23 -2.43
N VAL A 167 20.82 1.45 -1.49
CA VAL A 167 21.36 0.16 -1.04
C VAL A 167 21.61 -0.79 -2.21
N LEU A 168 20.61 -1.00 -3.09
CA LEU A 168 20.67 -1.96 -4.19
C LEU A 168 21.89 -1.75 -5.09
N HIS A 169 22.16 -0.48 -5.44
CA HIS A 169 23.34 -0.06 -6.20
C HIS A 169 24.63 -0.31 -5.40
N ARG A 170 24.68 0.13 -4.14
CA ARG A 170 25.91 0.05 -3.31
C ARG A 170 26.32 -1.38 -2.94
N ILE A 171 25.40 -2.34 -2.92
CA ILE A 171 25.71 -3.76 -2.67
C ILE A 171 25.85 -4.59 -3.96
N ALA A 172 25.60 -4.01 -5.14
CA ALA A 172 25.53 -4.75 -6.41
C ALA A 172 26.75 -5.66 -6.66
N ASP A 173 27.96 -5.12 -6.53
CA ASP A 173 29.23 -5.84 -6.75
C ASP A 173 29.43 -7.06 -5.84
N SER A 174 28.68 -7.15 -4.73
CA SER A 174 28.72 -8.28 -3.79
C SER A 174 27.71 -9.40 -4.09
N MET A 175 26.92 -9.27 -5.17
CA MET A 175 25.88 -10.24 -5.53
C MET A 175 25.67 -10.47 -7.03
N THR A 176 26.01 -9.53 -7.92
CA THR A 176 25.65 -9.62 -9.35
C THR A 176 26.30 -10.79 -10.09
N ALA A 177 27.40 -11.34 -9.56
CA ALA A 177 28.05 -12.55 -10.09
C ALA A 177 27.27 -13.84 -9.82
N ASP A 178 26.40 -13.85 -8.81
CA ASP A 178 25.65 -15.01 -8.31
C ASP A 178 24.19 -15.02 -8.79
N LEU A 179 23.84 -14.15 -9.75
CA LEU A 179 22.49 -14.00 -10.32
C LEU A 179 22.29 -14.95 -11.50
N GLU A 180 21.80 -16.16 -11.21
CA GLU A 180 21.71 -17.26 -12.20
C GLU A 180 20.49 -17.22 -13.12
N SER A 181 19.38 -16.57 -12.73
CA SER A 181 18.12 -16.63 -13.49
C SER A 181 18.22 -15.80 -14.79
N PRO A 182 17.88 -16.39 -15.97
CA PRO A 182 17.91 -15.68 -17.25
C PRO A 182 16.70 -14.78 -17.49
N PHE A 183 15.69 -14.80 -16.61
CA PHE A 183 14.48 -14.00 -16.72
C PHE A 183 14.51 -12.78 -15.80
N PHE A 184 14.72 -13.03 -14.51
CA PHE A 184 14.86 -12.03 -13.45
C PHE A 184 15.34 -12.72 -12.17
N ASN A 185 16.04 -11.98 -11.32
CA ASN A 185 16.42 -12.42 -9.97
C ASN A 185 15.75 -11.52 -8.94
N GLY A 186 15.10 -12.12 -7.95
CA GLY A 186 14.45 -11.39 -6.87
C GLY A 186 15.41 -11.09 -5.72
N VAL A 187 15.53 -9.83 -5.34
CA VAL A 187 16.40 -9.34 -4.27
C VAL A 187 15.53 -8.73 -3.16
N LYS A 188 15.49 -9.38 -2.00
CA LYS A 188 14.90 -8.84 -0.78
C LYS A 188 15.98 -8.12 0.02
N VAL A 189 15.71 -6.89 0.44
CA VAL A 189 16.50 -6.20 1.46
C VAL A 189 15.66 -6.12 2.73
N PHE A 190 16.25 -6.53 3.86
CA PHE A 190 15.66 -6.46 5.18
C PHE A 190 16.68 -5.84 6.14
N TYR A 191 16.28 -4.76 6.81
CA TYR A 191 17.15 -3.97 7.68
C TYR A 191 16.38 -3.49 8.91
N GLY A 192 16.83 -3.86 10.11
CA GLY A 192 16.23 -3.42 11.37
C GLY A 192 16.26 -4.48 12.46
N GLY A 193 15.58 -4.22 13.57
CA GLY A 193 15.49 -5.12 14.71
C GLY A 193 15.08 -4.40 15.99
N SER A 194 15.47 -4.97 17.13
CA SER A 194 15.49 -4.25 18.41
C SER A 194 16.82 -3.49 18.55
N PRO A 195 16.87 -2.41 19.36
CA PRO A 195 18.14 -1.73 19.67
C PRO A 195 19.20 -2.71 20.19
N GLY A 196 20.41 -2.70 19.62
CA GLY A 196 21.48 -3.65 19.96
C GLY A 196 21.26 -5.11 19.53
N ALA A 197 20.17 -5.40 18.80
CA ALA A 197 19.87 -6.71 18.19
C ALA A 197 19.43 -6.52 16.73
N MET A 198 20.25 -5.77 15.99
CA MET A 198 20.05 -5.41 14.60
C MET A 198 20.28 -6.58 13.64
N GLN A 199 19.52 -6.58 12.55
CA GLN A 199 19.70 -7.48 11.41
C GLN A 199 19.85 -6.66 10.12
N ALA A 200 20.88 -7.01 9.37
CA ALA A 200 21.08 -6.64 7.97
C ALA A 200 21.05 -7.95 7.18
N GLU A 201 20.05 -8.13 6.33
CA GLU A 201 19.85 -9.34 5.54
C GLU A 201 19.49 -8.97 4.11
N VAL A 202 20.23 -9.57 3.18
CA VAL A 202 19.90 -9.57 1.75
C VAL A 202 19.60 -11.00 1.36
N ARG A 203 18.49 -11.22 0.66
CA ARG A 203 18.15 -12.52 0.07
C ARG A 203 18.07 -12.42 -1.44
N ILE A 204 18.55 -13.44 -2.13
CA ILE A 204 18.48 -13.60 -3.58
C ILE A 204 17.66 -14.85 -3.86
N ASN A 205 16.59 -14.70 -4.64
CA ASN A 205 15.66 -15.78 -4.99
C ASN A 205 15.14 -16.58 -3.77
N GLY A 206 14.97 -15.90 -2.63
CA GLY A 206 14.54 -16.46 -1.36
C GLY A 206 15.67 -16.85 -0.39
N GLU A 207 16.85 -17.17 -0.89
CA GLU A 207 18.00 -17.64 -0.09
C GLU A 207 18.83 -16.48 0.47
N ARG A 208 19.36 -16.62 1.70
CA ARG A 208 20.20 -15.59 2.32
C ARG A 208 21.56 -15.47 1.62
N HIS A 209 21.88 -14.27 1.14
CA HIS A 209 23.16 -13.99 0.50
C HIS A 209 24.14 -13.34 1.48
N GLU A 210 25.12 -14.11 1.97
CA GLU A 210 26.00 -13.64 3.05
C GLU A 210 26.90 -12.48 2.64
N ALA A 211 27.46 -12.50 1.41
CA ALA A 211 28.32 -11.41 0.93
C ALA A 211 27.56 -10.08 0.85
N ALA A 212 26.32 -10.11 0.35
CA ALA A 212 25.48 -8.92 0.24
C ALA A 212 24.88 -8.48 1.58
N SER A 213 24.57 -9.43 2.48
CA SER A 213 24.17 -9.13 3.86
C SER A 213 25.30 -8.44 4.64
N ALA A 214 26.54 -8.89 4.45
CA ALA A 214 27.73 -8.24 5.01
C ALA A 214 27.99 -6.86 4.38
N ALA A 215 27.81 -6.71 3.08
CA ALA A 215 27.92 -5.41 2.40
C ALA A 215 26.87 -4.41 2.91
N LEU A 216 25.61 -4.84 3.10
CA LEU A 216 24.54 -4.04 3.71
C LEU A 216 24.88 -3.63 5.14
N ALA A 217 25.39 -4.55 5.97
CA ALA A 217 25.82 -4.25 7.33
C ALA A 217 26.96 -3.21 7.35
N ALA A 218 27.88 -3.28 6.38
CA ALA A 218 29.00 -2.34 6.24
C ALA A 218 28.61 -0.94 5.72
N LEU A 219 27.33 -0.70 5.38
CA LEU A 219 26.85 0.64 5.00
C LEU A 219 26.69 1.59 6.21
N ASP A 220 26.77 1.07 7.44
CA ASP A 220 26.65 1.82 8.72
C ASP A 220 25.40 2.72 8.77
N LEU A 221 24.28 2.15 8.32
CA LEU A 221 22.99 2.83 8.39
C LEU A 221 22.53 2.97 9.84
N PRO A 222 21.61 3.91 10.16
CA PRO A 222 21.23 4.19 11.54
C PRO A 222 20.55 2.99 12.23
N GLU A 223 20.96 2.68 13.47
CA GLU A 223 20.24 1.70 14.29
C GLU A 223 18.83 2.19 14.70
N PRO A 224 17.87 1.27 14.93
CA PRO A 224 16.58 1.54 15.56
C PRO A 224 16.74 1.88 17.06
N THR A 225 15.92 2.81 17.52
CA THR A 225 15.73 3.23 18.92
C THR A 225 14.57 2.50 19.60
N ALA A 226 13.65 1.93 18.82
CA ALA A 226 12.58 1.01 19.24
C ALA A 226 12.39 -0.08 18.17
N PHE A 227 11.79 -1.22 18.52
CA PHE A 227 11.64 -2.35 17.57
C PHE A 227 11.01 -1.90 16.25
N THR A 228 11.82 -1.94 15.20
CA THR A 228 11.48 -1.48 13.86
C THR A 228 12.27 -2.29 12.85
N VAL A 229 11.59 -2.91 11.89
CA VAL A 229 12.23 -3.54 10.73
C VAL A 229 11.71 -2.93 9.45
N VAL A 230 12.59 -2.66 8.50
CA VAL A 230 12.25 -2.11 7.18
C VAL A 230 12.64 -3.11 6.12
N ARG A 231 11.81 -3.22 5.08
CA ARG A 231 12.09 -4.07 3.92
C ARG A 231 11.66 -3.43 2.61
N TYR A 232 12.37 -3.73 1.54
CA TYR A 232 11.88 -3.56 0.16
C TYR A 232 12.24 -4.80 -0.67
N TYR A 233 11.65 -4.90 -1.85
CA TYR A 233 11.96 -5.95 -2.81
C TYR A 233 12.37 -5.32 -4.15
N ALA A 234 13.25 -5.98 -4.87
CA ALA A 234 13.61 -5.61 -6.23
C ALA A 234 13.65 -6.84 -7.14
N LEU A 235 13.31 -6.66 -8.42
CA LEU A 235 13.58 -7.62 -9.48
C LEU A 235 14.71 -7.06 -10.35
N LEU A 236 15.78 -7.83 -10.52
CA LEU A 236 16.87 -7.54 -11.44
C LEU A 236 16.67 -8.36 -12.71
N LEU A 237 16.29 -7.70 -13.81
CA LEU A 237 16.13 -8.30 -15.13
C LEU A 237 17.45 -8.14 -15.92
N PRO A 238 18.00 -9.19 -16.54
CA PRO A 238 19.25 -9.08 -17.30
C PRO A 238 19.03 -8.24 -18.55
N VAL A 239 19.94 -7.29 -18.79
CA VAL A 239 19.92 -6.44 -19.99
C VAL A 239 20.83 -7.04 -21.07
N PRO A 240 20.38 -7.17 -22.33
CA PRO A 240 21.21 -7.61 -23.43
C PRO A 240 22.51 -6.81 -23.58
N ALA A 241 23.63 -7.48 -23.87
CA ALA A 241 24.96 -6.86 -23.93
C ALA A 241 25.14 -5.82 -25.05
N ASP A 242 24.19 -5.76 -26.00
CA ASP A 242 24.08 -4.75 -27.06
C ASP A 242 23.22 -3.54 -26.67
N GLY A 243 22.67 -3.51 -25.46
CA GLY A 243 21.95 -2.35 -24.89
C GLY A 243 20.45 -2.31 -25.20
N GLY A 244 19.82 -3.45 -25.49
CA GLY A 244 18.37 -3.57 -25.70
C GLY A 244 17.53 -3.49 -24.41
N GLU A 245 16.21 -3.52 -24.55
CA GLU A 245 15.28 -3.66 -23.42
C GLU A 245 15.44 -5.03 -22.73
N PRO A 246 15.17 -5.13 -21.41
CA PRO A 246 15.17 -6.42 -20.71
C PRO A 246 14.03 -7.34 -21.21
N THR A 247 14.24 -8.66 -21.09
CA THR A 247 13.20 -9.62 -21.46
C THR A 247 12.12 -9.70 -20.39
N TYR A 248 10.90 -9.28 -20.73
CA TYR A 248 9.73 -9.40 -19.86
C TYR A 248 8.92 -10.69 -20.15
N PRO A 249 8.08 -11.14 -19.20
CA PRO A 249 7.13 -12.23 -19.44
C PRO A 249 6.15 -11.96 -20.60
N ALA A 250 5.59 -13.01 -21.19
CA ALA A 250 4.58 -12.86 -22.24
C ALA A 250 3.21 -12.48 -21.64
N THR A 251 2.90 -12.99 -20.44
CA THR A 251 1.80 -12.46 -19.63
C THR A 251 1.93 -10.94 -19.45
N ARG A 252 0.83 -10.24 -19.71
CA ARG A 252 0.64 -8.84 -19.35
C ARG A 252 -0.63 -8.69 -18.54
N LEU A 253 -0.65 -7.70 -17.67
CA LEU A 253 -1.92 -7.24 -17.11
C LEU A 253 -2.65 -6.40 -18.16
N ASP A 254 -3.59 -7.05 -18.87
CA ASP A 254 -4.79 -6.36 -19.37
C ASP A 254 -5.76 -6.06 -18.20
N LEU A 255 -5.20 -5.56 -17.09
CA LEU A 255 -5.86 -4.48 -16.38
C LEU A 255 -6.07 -3.42 -17.46
N ALA A 256 -7.33 -3.20 -17.84
CA ALA A 256 -7.66 -2.10 -18.72
C ALA A 256 -6.88 -0.87 -18.20
N PRO A 257 -6.12 -0.17 -19.05
CA PRO A 257 -5.54 1.10 -18.62
C PRO A 257 -6.64 1.98 -18.00
N ALA A 258 -6.25 3.11 -17.44
CA ALA A 258 -7.09 4.30 -17.59
C ALA A 258 -7.19 4.60 -19.11
N ALA A 259 -7.98 3.80 -19.82
CA ALA A 259 -7.91 3.60 -21.27
C ALA A 259 -8.92 4.49 -21.93
N HIS A 260 -8.52 5.74 -22.14
CA HIS A 260 -9.06 6.51 -23.23
C HIS A 260 -8.04 6.44 -24.37
N ALA A 261 -8.14 5.35 -25.15
CA ALA A 261 -7.50 5.29 -26.45
C ALA A 261 -8.07 6.43 -27.31
N HIS A 262 -7.20 7.33 -27.78
CA HIS A 262 -7.60 8.51 -28.53
C HIS A 262 -8.08 8.13 -29.94
N GLY A 263 -9.40 8.03 -30.09
CA GLY A 263 -10.07 8.15 -31.39
C GLY A 263 -10.46 9.61 -31.66
N GLU A 264 -10.50 10.01 -32.94
CA GLU A 264 -10.90 11.35 -33.33
C GLU A 264 -12.34 11.67 -32.86
N VAL A 265 -12.52 12.89 -32.36
CA VAL A 265 -13.72 13.50 -31.71
C VAL A 265 -13.70 13.47 -30.18
N CYS A 266 -13.12 14.54 -29.61
CA CYS A 266 -13.22 14.88 -28.20
C CYS A 266 -14.69 15.07 -27.77
N GLY A 267 -15.07 14.44 -26.65
CA GLY A 267 -16.43 14.48 -26.13
C GLY A 267 -16.59 13.71 -24.81
N CYS A 268 -15.73 13.95 -23.82
CA CYS A 268 -15.70 13.25 -22.53
C CYS A 268 -16.85 13.64 -21.58
N GLY A 269 -18.10 13.50 -22.03
CA GLY A 269 -19.30 13.61 -21.19
C GLY A 269 -19.49 12.43 -20.24
N ARG A 270 -18.45 12.00 -19.52
CA ARG A 270 -18.52 10.98 -18.46
C ARG A 270 -17.73 11.44 -17.23
N HIS A 271 -18.31 11.19 -16.07
CA HIS A 271 -17.81 11.59 -14.75
C HIS A 271 -16.38 11.12 -14.47
N LEU A 272 -15.57 11.97 -13.83
CA LEU A 272 -14.50 11.49 -12.95
C LEU A 272 -15.10 10.64 -11.82
N ASP A 273 -14.34 9.67 -11.33
CA ASP A 273 -14.53 9.19 -9.96
C ASP A 273 -14.40 10.38 -9.02
N PRO A 274 -15.43 10.73 -8.24
CA PRO A 274 -15.34 11.87 -7.35
C PRO A 274 -14.35 11.67 -6.20
N GLU A 275 -13.78 10.48 -6.00
CA GLU A 275 -12.73 10.24 -5.01
C GLU A 275 -11.28 10.38 -5.55
N GLN A 276 -11.10 10.72 -6.83
CA GLN A 276 -9.80 11.09 -7.40
C GLN A 276 -9.91 12.44 -8.14
N PRO A 277 -9.07 13.46 -7.85
CA PRO A 277 -7.78 13.42 -7.13
C PRO A 277 -7.81 13.15 -5.61
N GLY A 278 -6.65 12.82 -5.05
CA GLY A 278 -6.48 12.45 -3.64
C GLY A 278 -6.59 13.61 -2.64
N PHE A 279 -7.81 13.94 -2.22
CA PHE A 279 -8.08 15.00 -1.23
C PHE A 279 -8.20 14.49 0.23
N ALA A 280 -7.27 13.62 0.66
CA ALA A 280 -7.30 13.04 2.00
C ALA A 280 -6.38 13.77 2.98
N PHE A 281 -6.94 14.34 4.04
CA PHE A 281 -6.13 14.97 5.10
C PHE A 281 -5.57 13.91 6.05
N PRO A 282 -4.25 13.83 6.27
CA PRO A 282 -3.66 12.77 7.12
C PRO A 282 -4.15 12.87 8.56
N LEU A 283 -4.21 14.09 9.12
CA LEU A 283 -4.59 14.34 10.52
C LEU A 283 -5.63 15.47 10.65
N PRO A 284 -6.38 15.53 11.77
CA PRO A 284 -7.06 16.74 12.21
C PRO A 284 -6.04 17.86 12.44
N HIS A 285 -6.39 19.10 12.10
CA HIS A 285 -5.53 20.28 12.21
C HIS A 285 -4.91 20.43 13.61
N LEU A 286 -5.72 20.33 14.67
CA LEU A 286 -5.26 20.38 16.07
C LEU A 286 -4.26 19.27 16.45
N LEU A 287 -4.20 18.15 15.72
CA LEU A 287 -3.18 17.11 15.92
C LEU A 287 -1.98 17.30 14.99
N ALA A 288 -2.17 17.91 13.83
CA ALA A 288 -1.09 18.29 12.92
C ALA A 288 -0.20 19.42 13.51
N GLU A 289 -0.79 20.33 14.30
CA GLU A 289 -0.05 21.38 15.02
C GLU A 289 0.77 20.87 16.22
N LEU A 290 0.47 19.68 16.75
CA LEU A 290 1.24 19.09 17.85
C LEU A 290 2.58 18.53 17.34
N SER A 291 3.63 18.69 18.14
CA SER A 291 4.86 17.90 17.99
C SER A 291 4.55 16.41 18.14
N ASP A 292 5.36 15.56 17.48
CA ASP A 292 5.12 14.12 17.46
C ASP A 292 5.14 13.50 18.88
N GLU A 293 6.02 13.97 19.77
CA GLU A 293 6.05 13.57 21.19
C GLU A 293 4.73 13.87 21.92
N GLU A 294 4.16 15.05 21.69
CA GLU A 294 2.90 15.48 22.30
C GLU A 294 1.72 14.68 21.73
N ARG A 295 1.77 14.37 20.42
CA ARG A 295 0.78 13.53 19.74
C ARG A 295 0.79 12.11 20.28
N VAL A 296 1.97 11.48 20.40
CA VAL A 296 2.14 10.13 21.00
C VAL A 296 1.65 10.11 22.45
N ARG A 297 1.91 11.17 23.24
CA ARG A 297 1.45 11.23 24.63
C ARG A 297 -0.06 11.36 24.78
N ARG A 298 -0.74 12.03 23.84
CA ARG A 298 -2.18 12.35 23.93
C ARG A 298 -3.09 11.41 23.16
N VAL A 299 -2.67 10.88 22.01
CA VAL A 299 -3.52 9.94 21.24
C VAL A 299 -3.68 8.64 22.03
N ARG A 300 -4.94 8.27 22.28
CA ARG A 300 -5.34 7.04 23.00
C ARG A 300 -5.83 5.95 22.07
N ALA A 301 -6.41 6.33 20.93
CA ALA A 301 -6.81 5.42 19.88
C ALA A 301 -6.64 6.13 18.54
N ASP A 302 -6.13 5.41 17.55
CA ASP A 302 -6.19 5.74 16.14
C ASP A 302 -6.51 4.44 15.39
N THR A 303 -7.59 4.42 14.63
CA THR A 303 -8.01 3.26 13.82
C THR A 303 -7.92 3.52 12.32
N GLY A 304 -7.55 4.74 11.90
CA GLY A 304 -7.69 5.22 10.52
C GLY A 304 -8.93 6.12 10.32
N PRO A 305 -10.18 5.67 10.56
CA PRO A 305 -11.35 6.52 10.50
C PRO A 305 -11.68 7.23 11.82
N VAL A 306 -11.14 6.81 12.97
CA VAL A 306 -11.39 7.46 14.28
C VAL A 306 -10.07 7.71 15.01
N ILE A 307 -9.91 8.93 15.56
CA ILE A 307 -8.82 9.28 16.47
C ILE A 307 -9.39 9.84 17.78
N ILE A 308 -8.92 9.35 18.92
CA ILE A 308 -9.25 9.88 20.25
C ILE A 308 -7.96 10.40 20.90
N ALA A 309 -7.95 11.66 21.33
CA ALA A 309 -6.78 12.30 21.92
C ALA A 309 -7.12 13.07 23.22
N ASP A 310 -6.45 12.68 24.31
CA ASP A 310 -6.63 13.22 25.66
C ASP A 310 -6.40 14.73 25.71
N GLY A 311 -7.42 15.46 26.19
CA GLY A 311 -7.37 16.91 26.30
C GLY A 311 -7.28 17.65 24.96
N ILE A 312 -7.51 16.98 23.83
CA ILE A 312 -7.56 17.57 22.48
C ILE A 312 -8.93 17.35 21.84
N GLY A 313 -9.42 16.10 21.81
CA GLY A 313 -10.74 15.80 21.27
C GLY A 313 -10.90 14.39 20.70
N ASN A 314 -12.10 14.13 20.19
CA ASN A 314 -12.42 12.92 19.44
C ASN A 314 -12.71 13.32 18.00
N PHE A 315 -12.13 12.62 17.04
CA PHE A 315 -12.14 12.96 15.63
C PHE A 315 -12.61 11.77 14.80
N LEU A 316 -13.48 12.05 13.84
CA LEU A 316 -13.99 11.09 12.87
C LEU A 316 -13.63 11.56 11.46
N LYS A 317 -13.10 10.64 10.65
CA LYS A 317 -12.89 10.83 9.21
C LYS A 317 -14.24 10.82 8.51
N VAL A 318 -14.48 11.80 7.65
CA VAL A 318 -15.73 11.93 6.88
C VAL A 318 -15.47 12.32 5.43
N ARG A 319 -16.45 12.07 4.58
CA ARG A 319 -16.52 12.49 3.18
C ARG A 319 -17.14 13.89 3.11
N LEU A 320 -16.49 14.82 2.44
CA LEU A 320 -17.02 16.15 2.11
C LEU A 320 -17.12 16.26 0.57
N PRO A 321 -18.32 16.06 -0.01
CA PRO A 321 -18.53 16.18 -1.44
C PRO A 321 -18.63 17.65 -1.87
N VAL A 322 -17.95 17.99 -2.97
CA VAL A 322 -17.90 19.30 -3.62
C VAL A 322 -18.30 19.12 -5.08
N ARG A 323 -19.27 19.88 -5.59
CA ARG A 323 -19.66 19.82 -7.00
C ARG A 323 -18.80 20.76 -7.84
N LEU A 324 -18.39 20.32 -9.03
CA LEU A 324 -17.68 21.12 -10.01
C LEU A 324 -18.62 21.60 -11.12
N GLU A 325 -18.33 22.77 -11.70
CA GLU A 325 -19.12 23.38 -12.79
C GLU A 325 -19.13 22.55 -14.07
N ASP A 326 -18.09 21.75 -14.32
CA ASP A 326 -18.03 20.79 -15.43
C ASP A 326 -18.82 19.48 -15.18
N GLY A 327 -19.66 19.48 -14.14
CA GLY A 327 -20.57 18.39 -13.80
C GLY A 327 -19.92 17.27 -12.99
N ARG A 328 -18.62 17.34 -12.69
CA ARG A 328 -17.93 16.38 -11.81
C ARG A 328 -18.28 16.65 -10.33
N THR A 329 -17.96 15.71 -9.46
CA THR A 329 -17.92 15.92 -8.01
C THR A 329 -16.50 15.58 -7.52
N VAL A 330 -16.09 16.10 -6.37
CA VAL A 330 -14.82 15.82 -5.69
C VAL A 330 -15.11 15.54 -4.22
N VAL A 331 -14.49 14.53 -3.62
CA VAL A 331 -14.71 14.12 -2.23
C VAL A 331 -13.44 14.31 -1.42
N TYR A 332 -13.46 15.32 -0.56
CA TYR A 332 -12.41 15.51 0.43
C TYR A 332 -12.63 14.52 1.59
N ARG A 333 -11.58 13.78 1.99
CA ARG A 333 -11.59 12.94 3.20
C ARG A 333 -11.03 13.76 4.36
N VAL A 334 -11.93 14.49 5.02
CA VAL A 334 -11.66 15.46 6.09
C VAL A 334 -11.91 14.85 7.48
N TRP A 335 -11.45 15.54 8.52
CA TRP A 335 -11.72 15.19 9.92
C TRP A 335 -12.78 16.11 10.53
N VAL A 336 -13.61 15.54 11.40
CA VAL A 336 -14.63 16.26 12.17
C VAL A 336 -14.47 15.93 13.66
N TYR A 337 -14.41 16.96 14.50
CA TYR A 337 -14.48 16.82 15.95
C TYR A 337 -15.90 16.45 16.37
N LEU A 338 -16.01 15.44 17.23
CA LEU A 338 -17.24 15.01 17.88
C LEU A 338 -17.15 15.22 19.40
N HIS A 339 -18.19 15.83 19.97
CA HIS A 339 -18.34 15.88 21.43
C HIS A 339 -18.47 14.46 22.01
N ALA A 340 -17.97 14.25 23.24
CA ALA A 340 -17.91 12.92 23.85
C ALA A 340 -19.24 12.13 23.85
N PRO A 341 -20.42 12.73 24.13
CA PRO A 341 -21.69 12.01 24.01
C PRO A 341 -21.98 11.51 22.58
N VAL A 342 -21.63 12.31 21.57
CA VAL A 342 -21.89 12.01 20.15
C VAL A 342 -21.00 10.87 19.65
N ILE A 343 -19.71 10.83 20.02
CA ILE A 343 -18.85 9.72 19.61
C ILE A 343 -19.17 8.42 20.36
N ASN A 344 -19.64 8.50 21.61
CA ASN A 344 -20.12 7.33 22.35
C ASN A 344 -21.36 6.75 21.67
N GLU A 345 -22.35 7.58 21.33
CA GLU A 345 -23.55 7.16 20.58
C GLU A 345 -23.19 6.60 19.19
N PHE A 346 -22.26 7.25 18.47
CA PHE A 346 -21.74 6.74 17.19
C PHE A 346 -21.14 5.33 17.35
N THR A 347 -20.29 5.15 18.36
CA THR A 347 -19.62 3.86 18.64
C THR A 347 -20.65 2.77 19.00
N GLU A 348 -21.62 3.07 19.86
CA GLU A 348 -22.73 2.17 20.20
C GLU A 348 -23.52 1.76 18.94
N ARG A 349 -23.88 2.75 18.10
CA ARG A 349 -24.60 2.52 16.84
C ARG A 349 -23.81 1.70 15.82
N VAL A 350 -22.49 1.81 15.78
CA VAL A 350 -21.64 0.93 14.97
C VAL A 350 -21.71 -0.51 15.45
N HIS A 351 -21.56 -0.75 16.76
CA HIS A 351 -21.60 -2.10 17.34
C HIS A 351 -22.94 -2.81 17.14
N GLU A 352 -24.04 -2.06 17.03
CA GLU A 352 -25.39 -2.60 16.84
C GLU A 352 -25.90 -2.55 15.38
N ASP A 353 -25.06 -2.19 14.40
CA ASP A 353 -25.45 -1.93 12.99
C ASP A 353 -26.64 -0.94 12.87
N ARG A 354 -26.72 0.02 13.82
CA ARG A 354 -27.72 1.10 13.94
C ARG A 354 -27.22 2.46 13.40
N LEU A 355 -26.19 2.46 12.54
CA LEU A 355 -25.57 3.69 12.03
C LEU A 355 -26.23 4.23 10.75
N SER A 356 -26.71 3.37 9.85
CA SER A 356 -27.26 3.77 8.55
C SER A 356 -28.44 4.75 8.69
N GLY A 357 -28.35 5.92 8.07
CA GLY A 357 -29.39 6.95 8.09
C GLY A 357 -29.49 7.76 9.39
N HIS A 358 -28.68 7.46 10.41
CA HIS A 358 -28.57 8.28 11.60
C HIS A 358 -27.85 9.62 11.29
N ARG A 359 -28.20 10.68 12.02
CA ARG A 359 -27.63 12.03 11.87
C ARG A 359 -26.95 12.45 13.15
N PHE A 360 -25.73 12.98 13.04
CA PHE A 360 -24.94 13.41 14.18
C PHE A 360 -24.18 14.70 13.86
N GLU A 361 -23.96 15.54 14.87
CA GLU A 361 -23.37 16.87 14.73
C GLU A 361 -21.89 16.88 15.13
N GLY A 362 -21.10 17.69 14.45
CA GLY A 362 -19.69 17.90 14.76
C GLY A 362 -19.15 19.22 14.21
N LEU A 363 -17.84 19.44 14.37
CA LEU A 363 -17.13 20.63 13.88
C LEU A 363 -16.01 20.21 12.92
N LEU A 364 -15.92 20.81 11.74
CA LEU A 364 -14.86 20.51 10.77
C LEU A 364 -13.47 20.80 11.34
N CYS A 365 -12.49 19.93 11.11
CA CYS A 365 -11.15 20.01 11.71
C CYS A 365 -10.01 20.05 10.69
N ASN A 366 -10.26 20.49 9.45
CA ASN A 366 -9.22 20.79 8.48
C ASN A 366 -9.47 22.15 7.84
N ALA A 367 -8.39 22.84 7.51
CA ALA A 367 -8.41 23.95 6.55
C ALA A 367 -8.52 23.33 5.14
N VAL A 368 -9.70 23.41 4.53
CA VAL A 368 -9.97 22.74 3.25
C VAL A 368 -9.68 23.71 2.11
N GLY A 369 -8.52 23.57 1.47
CA GLY A 369 -8.21 24.32 0.25
C GLY A 369 -9.21 23.99 -0.86
N PRO A 370 -9.70 24.98 -1.64
CA PRO A 370 -9.20 26.36 -1.74
C PRO A 370 -9.71 27.34 -0.66
N TRP A 371 -10.72 26.99 0.13
CA TRP A 371 -11.34 27.89 1.12
C TRP A 371 -10.53 28.10 2.41
N GLY A 372 -9.56 27.21 2.68
CA GLY A 372 -8.59 27.36 3.77
C GLY A 372 -9.23 27.34 5.16
N GLU A 373 -8.72 28.21 6.03
CA GLU A 373 -9.09 28.26 7.46
C GLU A 373 -10.51 28.78 7.73
N GLU A 374 -11.18 29.43 6.77
CA GLU A 374 -12.57 29.90 6.94
C GLU A 374 -13.55 28.75 7.17
N LEU A 375 -13.20 27.52 6.75
CA LEU A 375 -13.99 26.31 7.03
C LEU A 375 -13.61 25.63 8.35
N LEU A 376 -12.53 26.03 9.01
CA LEU A 376 -12.08 25.39 10.25
C LEU A 376 -13.11 25.64 11.37
N ARG A 377 -13.48 24.57 12.07
CA ARG A 377 -14.55 24.51 13.08
C ARG A 377 -15.96 24.83 12.57
N ALA A 378 -16.19 24.85 11.26
CA ALA A 378 -17.54 24.98 10.71
C ALA A 378 -18.44 23.82 11.22
N PRO A 379 -19.64 24.10 11.79
CA PRO A 379 -20.58 23.06 12.21
C PRO A 379 -21.06 22.22 11.04
N VAL A 380 -21.08 20.91 11.21
CA VAL A 380 -21.52 19.94 10.20
C VAL A 380 -22.53 18.97 10.78
N VAL A 381 -23.49 18.57 9.95
CA VAL A 381 -24.36 17.41 10.21
C VAL A 381 -23.92 16.28 9.29
N LEU A 382 -23.65 15.13 9.89
CA LEU A 382 -23.10 13.95 9.25
C LEU A 382 -24.17 12.88 9.06
N GLY A 383 -24.09 12.14 7.95
CA GLY A 383 -24.93 11.01 7.62
C GLY A 383 -24.21 9.69 7.86
N GLY A 384 -24.72 8.90 8.80
CA GLY A 384 -24.22 7.55 9.08
C GLY A 384 -24.45 6.62 7.89
N GLN A 385 -23.40 5.89 7.52
CA GLN A 385 -23.41 4.92 6.44
C GLN A 385 -23.61 3.50 7.00
N ARG A 386 -23.93 2.54 6.12
CA ARG A 386 -24.01 1.12 6.47
C ARG A 386 -22.60 0.58 6.78
N VAL A 387 -22.50 -0.32 7.75
CA VAL A 387 -21.27 -1.12 7.96
C VAL A 387 -21.10 -2.07 6.76
N ASN A 388 -19.86 -2.28 6.32
CA ASN A 388 -19.56 -3.20 5.23
C ASN A 388 -19.75 -4.67 5.67
N GLU A 389 -19.84 -5.61 4.72
CA GLU A 389 -20.06 -7.03 5.01
C GLU A 389 -18.90 -7.70 5.75
N ASP A 390 -17.72 -7.08 5.75
CA ASP A 390 -16.51 -7.46 6.50
C ASP A 390 -16.45 -6.86 7.92
N GLY A 391 -17.46 -6.08 8.33
CA GLY A 391 -17.50 -5.38 9.61
C GLY A 391 -16.78 -4.02 9.64
N SER A 392 -16.18 -3.58 8.53
CA SER A 392 -15.51 -2.27 8.46
C SER A 392 -16.50 -1.10 8.37
N ILE A 393 -16.15 0.01 9.01
CA ILE A 393 -17.01 1.22 9.06
C ILE A 393 -16.85 2.00 7.76
N ARG A 394 -17.93 2.11 6.98
CA ARG A 394 -17.95 3.00 5.80
C ARG A 394 -17.92 4.46 6.25
N ILE A 395 -16.95 5.23 5.71
CA ILE A 395 -16.69 6.63 6.09
C ILE A 395 -17.98 7.48 5.95
N PRO A 396 -18.50 8.10 7.03
CA PRO A 396 -19.71 8.93 7.00
C PRO A 396 -19.58 10.17 6.11
N GLU A 397 -20.69 10.77 5.71
CA GLU A 397 -20.71 11.91 4.76
C GLU A 397 -21.27 13.19 5.38
N VAL A 398 -20.68 14.35 5.04
CA VAL A 398 -21.20 15.67 5.41
C VAL A 398 -22.44 15.97 4.57
N LEU A 399 -23.60 16.09 5.20
CA LEU A 399 -24.88 16.31 4.53
C LEU A 399 -25.27 17.79 4.47
N GLU A 400 -25.00 18.54 5.54
CA GLU A 400 -25.34 19.96 5.63
C GLU A 400 -24.46 20.70 6.64
N SER A 401 -24.49 22.03 6.55
CA SER A 401 -23.82 22.93 7.48
C SER A 401 -24.64 24.21 7.62
N SER A 402 -24.68 24.76 8.83
CA SER A 402 -25.18 26.12 9.12
C SER A 402 -24.10 27.20 8.92
N HIS A 403 -22.83 26.82 8.68
CA HIS A 403 -21.77 27.76 8.35
C HIS A 403 -21.99 28.32 6.94
N PRO A 404 -22.06 29.66 6.73
CA PRO A 404 -22.43 30.24 5.44
C PRO A 404 -21.58 29.73 4.27
N LEU A 405 -20.25 29.68 4.43
CA LEU A 405 -19.37 29.21 3.36
C LEU A 405 -19.48 27.69 3.14
N LEU A 406 -19.53 26.87 4.20
CA LEU A 406 -19.62 25.40 4.03
C LEU A 406 -20.98 24.99 3.45
N SER A 407 -22.04 25.72 3.78
CA SER A 407 -23.37 25.53 3.18
C SER A 407 -23.34 25.80 1.67
N LYS A 408 -22.54 26.79 1.21
CA LYS A 408 -22.30 27.00 -0.23
C LYS A 408 -21.46 25.87 -0.84
N VAL A 409 -20.37 25.46 -0.21
CA VAL A 409 -19.50 24.36 -0.69
C VAL A 409 -20.27 23.07 -0.96
N LEU A 410 -21.26 22.74 -0.12
CA LEU A 410 -22.12 21.55 -0.27
C LEU A 410 -23.25 21.69 -1.30
N ARG A 411 -23.65 22.92 -1.65
CA ARG A 411 -24.87 23.20 -2.43
C ARG A 411 -24.57 23.70 -3.84
N GLU A 412 -23.64 24.64 -3.95
CA GLU A 412 -23.23 25.30 -5.20
C GLU A 412 -22.21 24.42 -5.96
N SER A 413 -22.00 24.74 -7.24
CA SER A 413 -20.92 24.16 -8.05
C SER A 413 -19.78 25.17 -8.15
N TRP A 414 -18.54 24.68 -8.22
CA TRP A 414 -17.34 25.51 -8.21
C TRP A 414 -16.48 25.30 -9.47
N PRO A 415 -15.73 26.31 -9.95
CA PRO A 415 -14.81 26.14 -11.06
C PRO A 415 -13.79 25.04 -10.76
N ALA A 416 -13.57 24.13 -11.71
CA ALA A 416 -12.68 22.98 -11.50
C ALA A 416 -11.24 23.42 -11.22
N GLU A 417 -10.74 24.42 -11.95
CA GLU A 417 -9.42 25.02 -11.72
C GLU A 417 -9.25 25.56 -10.29
N PHE A 418 -10.30 26.15 -9.71
CA PHE A 418 -10.28 26.70 -8.35
C PHE A 418 -10.24 25.61 -7.27
N VAL A 419 -10.93 24.49 -7.47
CA VAL A 419 -10.98 23.38 -6.49
C VAL A 419 -9.78 22.44 -6.62
N LEU A 420 -9.37 22.14 -7.85
CA LEU A 420 -8.32 21.17 -8.14
C LEU A 420 -6.92 21.79 -8.02
N ASP A 421 -6.73 23.03 -8.48
CA ASP A 421 -5.43 23.71 -8.54
C ASP A 421 -4.40 22.87 -9.35
N ASP A 422 -3.12 22.89 -8.99
CA ASP A 422 -2.07 22.02 -9.55
C ASP A 422 -2.38 20.51 -9.47
N ARG A 423 -3.44 20.07 -8.80
CA ARG A 423 -3.89 18.65 -8.76
C ARG A 423 -4.92 18.34 -9.85
N ASP A 424 -5.20 19.25 -10.77
CA ASP A 424 -5.97 18.93 -11.97
C ASP A 424 -5.13 18.01 -12.88
N PRO A 425 -5.55 16.76 -13.13
CA PRO A 425 -4.80 15.83 -13.98
C PRO A 425 -4.64 16.32 -15.44
N ARG A 426 -5.36 17.39 -15.84
CA ARG A 426 -5.19 18.04 -17.15
C ARG A 426 -3.95 18.94 -17.24
N MET A 427 -3.38 19.37 -16.11
CA MET A 427 -2.23 20.30 -16.07
C MET A 427 -0.88 19.60 -16.24
N HIS A 428 -0.79 18.30 -15.94
CA HIS A 428 0.43 17.49 -16.05
C HIS A 428 0.62 16.81 -17.43
N ALA A 429 -0.15 17.26 -18.43
CA ALA A 429 -0.15 16.71 -19.79
C ALA A 429 0.44 17.69 -20.80
N CYS A 430 1.75 17.97 -20.70
CA CYS A 430 2.58 18.64 -21.71
C CYS A 430 4.03 18.15 -21.66
#